data_AF-A0A2N6VAX3-F1
#
_entry.id   AF-A0A2N6VAX3-F1
#
_cell.length_a   1.000
_cell.length_b   1.000
_cell.length_c   1.000
_cell.angle_alpha   90.00
_cell.angle_beta   90.00
_cell.angle_gamma   90.00
#
_symmetry.space_group_name_H-M   'P 1'
#
loop_
_entity.id
_entity.type
_entity.pdbx_description
1 polymer ?
#
loop_
_entity_poly.entity_id
_entity_poly.type
_entity_poly.pdbx_seq_one_letter_code
_entity_poly.pdbx_strand_id
1 'polypeptide(L)'
;SARGPVSGLLEDGKARLYVCGITPYDATHLGHASTYVAFDVLLRSWIDAGADVVYVQNTTDIDDPLLERAEATGVDWRELADSQIELFFSDMEALRVIPP
;
A
#
# COMPACT_ATOMS: atom_id res chain seq x y z
N SER A 1 14.28 7.19 -21.75
CA SER A 1 14.46 5.73 -21.89
C SER A 1 15.80 5.38 -21.27
N ALA A 2 15.80 4.79 -20.07
CA ALA A 2 17.03 4.41 -19.40
C ALA A 2 17.69 3.25 -20.18
N ARG A 3 18.92 3.46 -20.67
CA ARG A 3 19.73 2.48 -21.40
C ARG A 3 21.05 2.23 -20.67
N GLY A 4 20.98 2.05 -19.35
CA GLY A 4 22.10 1.59 -18.55
C GLY A 4 22.26 0.07 -18.63
N PRO A 5 23.45 -0.48 -18.33
CA PRO A 5 23.60 -1.92 -18.13
C PRO A 5 22.63 -2.38 -17.04
N VAL A 6 21.91 -3.46 -17.32
CA VAL A 6 21.05 -4.12 -16.33
C VAL A 6 21.97 -4.85 -15.36
N SER A 7 22.27 -4.21 -14.23
CA SER A 7 22.87 -4.91 -13.09
C SER A 7 21.76 -5.64 -12.33
N GLY A 8 22.01 -6.88 -11.91
CA GLY A 8 21.15 -7.53 -10.93
C GLY A 8 21.10 -6.65 -9.68
N LEU A 9 19.90 -6.22 -9.29
CA LEU A 9 19.67 -5.28 -8.19
C LEU A 9 19.82 -5.93 -6.80
N LEU A 10 20.03 -7.25 -6.74
CA LEU A 10 19.74 -8.06 -5.56
C LEU A 10 20.93 -8.94 -5.21
N GLU A 11 21.68 -8.54 -4.19
CA GLU A 11 22.83 -9.29 -3.66
C GLU A 11 22.43 -10.59 -2.95
N ASP A 12 21.15 -10.69 -2.53
CA ASP A 12 20.58 -11.82 -1.79
C ASP A 12 19.64 -12.70 -2.62
N GLY A 13 19.39 -12.34 -3.89
CA GLY A 13 18.47 -13.06 -4.78
C GLY A 13 16.97 -12.84 -4.50
N LYS A 14 16.59 -11.93 -3.59
CA LYS A 14 15.18 -11.66 -3.22
C LYS A 14 14.55 -10.58 -4.09
N ALA A 15 13.40 -10.84 -4.69
CA ALA A 15 12.62 -9.79 -5.35
C ALA A 15 12.14 -8.76 -4.31
N ARG A 16 12.16 -7.46 -4.64
CA ARG A 16 11.74 -6.38 -3.73
C ARG A 16 10.63 -5.57 -4.38
N LEU A 17 9.52 -5.39 -3.66
CA LEU A 17 8.36 -4.62 -4.10
C LEU A 17 8.07 -3.53 -3.07
N TYR A 18 8.05 -2.28 -3.51
CA TYR A 18 7.51 -1.17 -2.75
C TYR A 18 6.29 -0.60 -3.48
N VAL A 19 5.19 -0.45 -2.76
CA VAL A 19 3.96 0.18 -3.28
C VAL A 19 3.61 1.32 -2.33
N CYS A 20 3.36 2.52 -2.87
CA CYS A 20 2.85 3.62 -2.04
C CYS A 20 1.49 3.23 -1.45
N GLY A 21 1.35 3.34 -0.14
CA GLY A 21 0.06 3.11 0.52
C GLY A 21 -0.81 4.36 0.52
N ILE A 22 -1.80 4.34 1.41
CA ILE A 22 -2.83 5.38 1.49
C ILE A 22 -2.38 6.58 2.33
N THR A 23 -3.02 7.73 2.09
CA THR A 23 -3.18 8.78 3.10
C THR A 23 -4.57 8.57 3.72
N PRO A 24 -4.68 8.23 5.03
CA PRO A 24 -5.90 7.71 5.64
C PRO A 24 -6.88 8.84 6.04
N TYR A 25 -7.17 9.75 5.12
CA TYR A 25 -8.17 10.81 5.33
C TYR A 25 -9.56 10.42 4.83
N ASP A 26 -9.71 9.40 3.97
CA ASP A 26 -11.03 8.93 3.54
C ASP A 26 -11.05 7.44 3.24
N ALA A 27 -12.26 6.90 3.13
CA ALA A 27 -12.51 5.47 2.94
C ALA A 27 -11.89 4.93 1.64
N THR A 28 -11.53 3.65 1.64
CA THR A 28 -11.04 2.93 0.47
C THR A 28 -12.06 2.96 -0.67
N HIS A 29 -11.86 3.82 -1.66
CA HIS A 29 -12.67 3.79 -2.87
C HIS A 29 -12.13 2.77 -3.90
N LEU A 30 -12.93 2.44 -4.92
CA LEU A 30 -12.56 1.46 -5.94
C LEU A 30 -11.22 1.73 -6.66
N GLY A 31 -10.79 3.00 -6.74
CA GLY A 31 -9.45 3.35 -7.26
C GLY A 31 -8.29 2.79 -6.44
N HIS A 32 -8.41 2.77 -5.11
CA HIS A 32 -7.43 2.17 -4.20
C HIS A 32 -7.46 0.64 -4.36
N ALA A 33 -8.65 0.05 -4.28
CA ALA A 33 -8.84 -1.40 -4.46
C ALA A 33 -8.23 -1.90 -5.78
N SER A 34 -8.48 -1.21 -6.90
CA SER A 34 -7.90 -1.56 -8.20
C SER A 34 -6.38 -1.56 -8.20
N THR A 35 -5.76 -0.58 -7.54
CA THR A 35 -4.30 -0.46 -7.45
C THR A 35 -3.72 -1.62 -6.64
N TYR A 36 -4.26 -1.86 -5.43
CA TYR A 36 -3.73 -2.90 -4.55
C TYR A 36 -3.98 -4.31 -5.08
N VAL A 37 -5.11 -4.57 -5.72
CA VAL A 37 -5.37 -5.85 -6.41
C VAL A 37 -4.42 -6.06 -7.58
N ALA A 38 -4.07 -5.01 -8.34
CA ALA A 38 -3.11 -5.14 -9.43
C ALA A 38 -1.70 -5.54 -8.92
N PHE A 39 -1.26 -4.94 -7.82
CA PHE A 39 0.01 -5.32 -7.17
C PHE A 39 -0.06 -6.69 -6.48
N ASP A 40 -1.20 -7.07 -5.94
CA ASP A 40 -1.44 -8.43 -5.41
C ASP A 40 -1.29 -9.49 -6.51
N VAL A 41 -1.84 -9.25 -7.71
CA VAL A 41 -1.65 -10.14 -8.86
C VAL A 41 -0.18 -10.25 -9.27
N LEU A 42 0.57 -9.14 -9.25
CA LEU A 42 2.02 -9.17 -9.50
C LEU A 42 2.76 -10.00 -8.45
N LEU A 43 2.50 -9.74 -7.17
CA LEU A 43 3.11 -10.45 -6.04
C LEU A 43 2.83 -11.96 -6.12
N ARG A 44 1.58 -12.34 -6.39
CA ARG A 44 1.18 -13.74 -6.59
C ARG A 44 1.90 -14.38 -7.78
N SER A 45 2.06 -13.64 -8.87
CA SER A 45 2.78 -14.13 -10.06
C SER A 45 4.26 -14.39 -9.77
N TRP A 46 4.89 -13.55 -8.94
CA TRP A 46 6.27 -13.77 -8.50
C TRP A 46 6.40 -14.96 -7.55
N ILE A 47 5.47 -15.10 -6.60
CA ILE A 47 5.42 -16.25 -5.69
C ILE A 47 5.23 -17.55 -6.47
N ASP A 48 4.31 -17.58 -7.44
CA ASP A 48 4.06 -18.75 -8.30
C ASP A 48 5.30 -19.11 -9.15
N ALA A 49 6.06 -18.11 -9.60
CA ALA A 49 7.34 -18.31 -10.29
C ALA A 49 8.50 -18.75 -9.36
N GLY A 50 8.25 -18.89 -8.05
CA GLY A 50 9.25 -19.34 -7.08
C GLY A 50 10.18 -18.24 -6.54
N ALA A 51 9.81 -16.96 -6.70
CA ALA A 51 10.60 -15.86 -6.14
C ALA A 51 10.39 -15.72 -4.62
N ASP A 52 11.46 -15.47 -3.89
CA ASP A 52 11.41 -14.95 -2.51
C ASP A 52 11.20 -13.43 -2.60
N VAL A 53 10.05 -12.94 -2.14
CA VAL A 53 9.65 -11.53 -2.30
C VAL A 53 9.62 -10.82 -0.95
N VAL A 54 10.26 -9.65 -0.88
CA VAL A 54 10.09 -8.69 0.20
C VAL A 54 9.15 -7.59 -0.29
N TYR A 55 7.93 -7.55 0.25
CA TYR A 55 6.93 -6.52 -0.05
C TYR A 55 6.88 -5.51 1.10
N VAL A 56 6.87 -4.22 0.78
CA VAL A 56 6.70 -3.12 1.74
C VAL A 56 5.68 -2.13 1.20
N GLN A 57 4.81 -1.65 2.09
CA GLN A 57 3.87 -0.57 1.83
C GLN A 57 3.91 0.40 3.00
N ASN A 58 3.91 1.70 2.73
CA ASN A 58 3.85 2.72 3.77
C ASN A 58 2.39 3.07 4.12
N THR A 59 2.20 3.79 5.20
CA THR A 59 0.98 4.57 5.44
C THR A 59 1.39 6.02 5.64
N THR A 60 0.77 6.96 4.94
CA THR A 60 1.03 8.39 5.11
C THR A 60 0.10 8.89 6.22
N ASP A 61 0.43 8.55 7.47
CA ASP A 61 -0.38 8.82 8.67
C ASP A 61 -0.39 10.29 9.10
N ILE A 62 0.36 11.15 8.41
CA ILE A 62 0.35 12.60 8.58
C ILE A 62 0.49 13.31 7.23
N ASP A 63 -0.52 14.14 6.90
CA ASP A 63 -0.58 14.92 5.66
C ASP A 63 -1.61 16.05 5.81
N ASP A 64 -1.48 17.12 5.02
CA ASP A 64 -2.38 18.29 5.10
C ASP A 64 -3.87 17.90 4.91
N PRO A 65 -4.26 17.05 3.94
CA PRO A 65 -5.67 16.66 3.76
C PRO A 65 -6.28 15.92 4.96
N LEU A 66 -5.48 15.16 5.71
CA LEU A 66 -5.93 14.49 6.94
C LEU A 66 -6.24 15.53 8.03
N LEU A 67 -5.35 16.50 8.20
CA LEU A 67 -5.50 17.57 9.19
C LEU A 67 -6.72 18.46 8.87
N GLU A 68 -6.89 18.82 7.59
CA GLU A 68 -8.05 19.59 7.11
C GLU A 68 -9.37 18.86 7.38
N ARG A 69 -9.42 17.54 7.16
CA ARG A 69 -10.63 16.75 7.44
C ARG A 69 -10.88 16.60 8.95
N ALA A 70 -9.84 16.36 9.74
CA ALA A 70 -9.95 16.29 11.19
C ALA A 70 -10.56 17.58 11.75
N GLU A 71 -10.08 18.74 11.29
CA GLU A 71 -10.66 20.05 11.63
C GLU A 71 -12.11 20.20 11.17
N ALA A 72 -12.42 19.84 9.90
CA ALA A 72 -13.77 19.95 9.35
C ALA A 72 -14.81 19.05 10.05
N THR A 73 -14.38 17.91 10.58
CA THR A 73 -15.24 16.92 11.26
C THR A 73 -15.23 17.05 12.78
N GLY A 74 -14.28 17.79 13.35
CA GLY A 74 -14.08 17.94 14.79
C GLY A 74 -13.55 16.68 15.48
N VAL A 75 -12.95 15.75 14.74
CA VAL A 75 -12.36 14.50 15.24
C VAL A 75 -10.85 14.70 15.42
N ASP A 76 -10.24 14.06 16.43
CA ASP A 76 -8.77 14.08 16.55
C ASP A 76 -8.14 13.40 15.33
N TRP A 77 -7.08 14.00 14.77
CA TRP A 77 -6.49 13.49 13.53
C TRP A 77 -5.90 12.09 13.66
N ARG A 78 -5.45 11.69 14.86
CA ARG A 78 -4.93 10.33 15.10
C ARG A 78 -6.08 9.33 15.11
N GLU A 79 -7.17 9.66 15.81
CA GLU A 79 -8.37 8.83 15.83
C GLU A 79 -8.95 8.66 14.42
N LEU A 80 -8.96 9.74 13.62
CA LEU A 80 -9.37 9.69 12.22
C LEU A 80 -8.44 8.76 11.42
N ALA A 81 -7.13 8.96 11.49
CA ALA A 81 -6.14 8.14 10.78
C ALA A 81 -6.29 6.65 11.15
N ASP A 82 -6.31 6.33 12.44
CA ASP A 82 -6.42 4.95 12.95
C ASP A 82 -7.70 4.29 12.42
N SER A 83 -8.84 4.99 12.47
CA SER A 83 -10.12 4.45 11.96
C SER A 83 -10.10 4.14 10.46
N GLN A 84 -9.44 4.99 9.66
CA GLN A 84 -9.34 4.79 8.22
C GLN A 84 -8.30 3.73 7.85
N ILE A 85 -7.23 3.60 8.64
CA ILE A 85 -6.23 2.53 8.52
C ILE A 85 -6.88 1.17 8.80
N GLU A 86 -7.63 1.06 9.90
CA GLU A 86 -8.37 -0.16 10.23
C GLU A 86 -9.35 -0.54 9.13
N LEU A 87 -10.12 0.44 8.62
CA LEU A 87 -11.03 0.23 7.51
C LEU A 87 -10.30 -0.27 6.26
N PHE A 88 -9.19 0.37 5.89
CA PHE A 88 -8.37 -0.03 4.76
C PHE A 88 -7.89 -1.48 4.86
N PHE A 89 -7.33 -1.88 6.00
CA PHE A 89 -6.88 -3.25 6.18
C PHE A 89 -8.03 -4.26 6.13
N SER A 90 -9.19 -3.91 6.70
CA SER A 90 -10.39 -4.75 6.61
C SER A 90 -10.89 -4.92 5.17
N ASP A 91 -10.82 -3.87 4.36
CA ASP A 91 -11.18 -3.92 2.93
C ASP A 91 -10.19 -4.79 2.15
N MET A 92 -8.88 -4.66 2.41
CA MET A 92 -7.86 -5.47 1.75
C MET A 92 -7.98 -6.95 2.11
N GLU A 93 -8.30 -7.26 3.38
CA GLU A 93 -8.60 -8.62 3.83
C GLU A 93 -9.84 -9.17 3.12
N ALA A 94 -10.92 -8.39 3.03
CA ALA A 94 -12.15 -8.78 2.34
C ALA A 94 -11.90 -9.07 0.85
N LEU A 95 -11.00 -8.33 0.22
CA LEU A 95 -10.54 -8.54 -1.17
C LEU A 95 -9.50 -9.66 -1.31
N ARG A 96 -9.04 -10.26 -0.20
CA ARG A 96 -8.00 -11.29 -0.15
C ARG A 96 -6.66 -10.84 -0.73
N VAL A 97 -6.34 -9.56 -0.57
CA VAL A 97 -5.02 -9.02 -0.91
C VAL A 97 -4.00 -9.55 0.10
N ILE A 98 -2.84 -10.01 -0.38
CA ILE A 98 -1.74 -10.42 0.49
C ILE A 98 -1.20 -9.16 1.20
N PRO A 99 -1.15 -9.13 2.53
CA PRO A 99 -0.64 -7.98 3.26
C PRO A 99 0.86 -7.79 3.01
N PRO A 100 1.35 -6.53 3.02
CA PRO A 100 2.77 -6.20 3.04
C PRO A 100 3.48 -6.71 4.29
#